data_AF-A0A1F5S099-F1
#
_entry.id   AF-A0A1F5S099-F1
#
_cell.length_a   1.000
_cell.length_b   1.000
_cell.length_c   1.000
_cell.angle_alpha   90.00
_cell.angle_beta   90.00
_cell.angle_gamma   90.00
#
_symmetry.space_group_name_H-M   'P 1'
#
loop_
_entity.id
_entity.type
_entity.pdbx_description
1 polymer ?
#
loop_
_entity_poly.entity_id
_entity_poly.type
_entity_poly.pdbx_seq_one_letter_code
_entity_poly.pdbx_strand_id
1 'polypeptide(L)'
;MDNYYVVFNKYFNSNYYLYAASEPYFDRSHNAFLDVLVMNGAVGFIVFLGFPIGIGYYLLRGYREDKINLDELLIFLALTITYFVHLFFVFDDLNSYLFFIILLAFVEYRYQREPLVTFGEQRAPRSLVNLSGGAAAIIIIIIIYSLNIKVLQASNAVIDAFSYRDDIMATTATFQKAIDYHIIPSRNIVTSYVSYLTEVAGNLPKVASDAQKKAALTEGIKNIIIALDKEIKKDRFNALLYDRLSIINNIAYLLTNDRAYLQNSFDAVREAIALSPEHLHYYYTLVDTYIIAGRMAEAIQTAGDALKINSEYATGYFYLAKAYTAAGQFDQALIVVKQLKPRGYFATNNILFSYLANKFEENKEELKAIEVMAEATKVNPNDAQSLARLIKLYLKTGQNDKAIATAQKLPAANASFAKDADYIIGKIQAGQAQELLQEIASRENK
;
A
#
# COMPACT_ATOMS: atom_id res chain seq x y z
N MET A 1 -11.65 15.25 10.05
CA MET A 1 -10.46 15.24 9.17
C MET A 1 -9.48 14.29 9.80
N ASP A 2 -9.19 13.17 9.14
CA ASP A 2 -8.19 12.22 9.60
C ASP A 2 -6.82 12.81 9.32
N ASN A 3 -6.13 13.33 10.35
CA ASN A 3 -4.82 13.96 10.20
C ASN A 3 -3.71 13.16 10.91
N TYR A 4 -4.02 11.99 11.47
CA TYR A 4 -3.04 11.17 12.21
C TYR A 4 -1.87 10.73 11.34
N TYR A 5 -2.09 10.48 10.04
CA TYR A 5 -1.01 10.12 9.12
C TYR A 5 0.02 11.25 8.94
N VAL A 6 -0.34 12.51 9.20
CA VAL A 6 0.59 13.65 9.10
C VAL A 6 1.66 13.54 10.18
N VAL A 7 1.24 13.25 11.41
CA VAL A 7 2.16 13.05 12.54
C VAL A 7 2.93 11.74 12.36
N PHE A 8 2.26 10.68 11.91
CA PHE A 8 2.91 9.41 11.61
C PHE A 8 4.03 9.57 10.58
N ASN A 9 3.76 10.22 9.44
CA ASN A 9 4.77 10.44 8.39
C ASN A 9 5.94 11.28 8.91
N LYS A 10 5.65 12.37 9.62
CA LYS A 10 6.69 13.26 10.15
C LYS A 10 7.65 12.56 11.11
N TYR A 11 7.13 11.64 11.92
CA TYR A 11 7.90 10.91 12.94
C TYR A 11 8.00 9.41 12.63
N PHE A 12 7.87 9.04 11.35
CA PHE A 12 7.97 7.65 10.94
C PHE A 12 9.34 7.13 11.34
N ASN A 13 9.41 5.96 11.97
CA ASN A 13 10.68 5.36 12.36
C ASN A 13 11.00 4.21 11.41
N SER A 14 12.16 4.28 10.75
CA SER A 14 12.54 3.25 9.78
C SER A 14 12.71 1.85 10.36
N ASN A 15 12.90 1.68 11.67
CA ASN A 15 12.94 0.36 12.30
C ASN A 15 11.61 -0.38 12.22
N TYR A 16 10.51 0.34 11.93
CA TYR A 16 9.20 -0.26 11.68
C TYR A 16 9.25 -1.34 10.59
N TYR A 17 10.08 -1.16 9.55
CA TYR A 17 10.28 -2.16 8.49
C TYR A 17 10.84 -3.50 8.96
N LEU A 18 11.46 -3.56 10.14
CA LEU A 18 11.99 -4.82 10.71
C LEU A 18 10.88 -5.70 11.31
N TYR A 19 9.74 -5.08 11.64
CA TYR A 19 8.58 -5.75 12.24
C TYR A 19 7.44 -5.94 11.23
N ALA A 20 7.20 -4.96 10.37
CA ALA A 20 6.11 -4.94 9.40
C ALA A 20 6.61 -4.50 8.01
N ALA A 21 7.45 -5.33 7.40
CA ALA A 21 8.11 -5.03 6.13
C ALA A 21 7.17 -4.91 4.92
N SER A 22 5.96 -5.49 4.97
CA SER A 22 4.96 -5.51 3.88
C SER A 22 3.86 -4.46 4.03
N GLU A 23 3.69 -3.87 5.22
CA GLU A 23 2.62 -2.94 5.54
C GLU A 23 3.19 -1.64 6.10
N PRO A 24 3.86 -0.81 5.27
CA PRO A 24 4.48 0.43 5.74
C PRO A 24 3.46 1.54 6.03
N TYR A 25 2.17 1.23 5.97
CA TYR A 25 1.09 2.12 6.37
C TYR A 25 0.63 1.76 7.78
N PHE A 26 0.27 2.78 8.55
CA PHE A 26 -0.16 2.62 9.93
C PHE A 26 -1.65 2.89 10.05
N ASP A 27 -2.32 2.06 10.86
CA ASP A 27 -3.72 2.26 11.25
C ASP A 27 -3.81 3.37 12.31
N ARG A 28 -4.98 3.63 12.90
CA ARG A 28 -5.09 4.56 14.02
C ARG A 28 -4.33 4.05 15.24
N SER A 29 -4.09 4.95 16.20
CA SER A 29 -3.36 4.62 17.43
C SER A 29 -4.06 3.58 18.33
N HIS A 30 -5.31 3.21 18.01
CA HIS A 30 -6.20 2.44 18.87
C HIS A 30 -6.36 3.09 20.27
N ASN A 31 -6.30 4.42 20.30
CA ASN A 31 -6.45 5.20 21.50
C ASN A 31 -7.11 6.54 21.15
N ALA A 32 -8.39 6.71 21.50
CA ALA A 32 -9.15 7.89 21.10
C ALA A 32 -8.59 9.18 21.71
N PHE A 33 -7.96 9.12 22.89
CA PHE A 33 -7.34 10.29 23.53
C PHE A 33 -6.19 10.82 22.70
N LEU A 34 -5.29 9.93 22.26
CA LEU A 34 -4.19 10.28 21.38
C LEU A 34 -4.70 10.74 20.01
N ASP A 35 -5.68 10.05 19.44
CA ASP A 35 -6.28 10.43 18.15
C ASP A 35 -6.90 11.83 18.21
N VAL A 36 -7.73 12.13 19.21
CA VAL A 36 -8.34 13.45 19.39
C VAL A 36 -7.29 14.52 19.59
N LEU A 37 -6.26 14.26 20.41
CA LEU A 37 -5.18 15.20 20.66
C LEU A 37 -4.38 15.51 19.38
N VAL A 38 -4.07 14.48 18.60
CA VAL A 38 -3.32 14.61 17.34
C VAL A 38 -4.16 15.29 16.25
N MET A 39 -5.44 14.92 16.13
CA MET A 39 -6.30 15.39 15.04
C MET A 39 -6.88 16.79 15.30
N ASN A 40 -7.25 17.08 16.54
CA ASN A 40 -7.96 18.30 16.92
C ASN A 40 -7.13 19.26 17.81
N GLY A 41 -5.91 18.86 18.17
CA GLY A 41 -5.02 19.64 19.03
C GLY A 41 -5.52 19.76 20.47
N ALA A 42 -4.83 20.60 21.25
CA ALA A 42 -5.14 20.80 22.66
C ALA A 42 -6.58 21.30 22.91
N VAL A 43 -7.10 22.16 22.03
CA VAL A 43 -8.48 22.69 22.16
C VAL A 43 -9.51 21.58 22.01
N GLY A 44 -9.42 20.77 20.95
CA GLY A 44 -10.33 19.65 20.76
C GLY A 44 -10.19 18.60 21.86
N PHE A 45 -8.98 18.37 22.36
CA PHE A 45 -8.73 17.48 23.48
C PHE A 45 -9.37 17.97 24.79
N ILE A 46 -9.28 19.27 25.09
CA ILE A 46 -9.95 19.87 26.27
C ILE A 46 -11.47 19.75 26.15
N VAL A 47 -12.05 20.00 24.96
CA VAL A 47 -13.49 19.81 24.73
C VAL A 47 -13.88 18.34 24.94
N PHE A 48 -13.07 17.41 24.43
CA PHE A 48 -13.29 15.98 24.60
C PHE A 48 -13.27 15.55 26.08
N LEU A 49 -12.28 16.02 26.86
CA LEU A 49 -12.25 15.82 28.32
C LEU A 49 -13.38 16.54 29.07
N GLY A 50 -14.00 17.54 28.45
CA GLY A 50 -15.17 18.22 28.99
C GLY A 50 -16.41 17.33 29.07
N PHE A 51 -16.56 16.32 28.20
CA PHE A 51 -17.70 15.40 28.22
C PHE A 51 -17.82 14.59 29.52
N PRO A 52 -16.81 13.80 29.95
CA PRO A 52 -16.94 13.01 31.17
C PRO A 52 -17.10 13.91 32.42
N ILE A 53 -16.44 15.09 32.41
CA ILE A 53 -16.57 16.08 33.49
C ILE A 53 -18.00 16.66 33.52
N GLY A 54 -18.54 17.04 32.37
CA GLY A 54 -19.89 17.60 32.24
C GLY A 54 -20.97 16.59 32.62
N ILE A 55 -20.87 15.35 32.12
CA ILE A 55 -21.77 14.26 32.50
C ILE A 55 -21.71 14.03 34.01
N GLY A 56 -20.51 13.89 34.59
CA GLY A 56 -20.34 13.72 36.03
C GLY A 56 -20.92 14.88 36.84
N TYR A 57 -20.72 16.12 36.39
CA TYR A 57 -21.29 17.31 37.02
C TYR A 57 -22.82 17.28 37.04
N TYR A 58 -23.47 17.02 35.89
CA TYR A 58 -24.93 16.98 35.80
C TYR A 58 -25.54 15.79 36.54
N LEU A 59 -24.87 14.62 36.54
CA LEU A 59 -25.30 13.47 37.32
C LEU A 59 -25.25 13.77 38.83
N LEU A 60 -24.12 14.30 39.33
CA LEU A 60 -23.96 14.64 40.75
C LEU A 60 -24.91 15.77 41.18
N ARG A 61 -25.09 16.79 40.33
CA ARG A 61 -26.02 17.88 40.59
C ARG A 61 -27.47 17.38 40.56
N GLY A 62 -27.83 16.55 39.59
CA GLY A 62 -29.15 15.93 39.49
C GLY A 62 -29.48 15.05 40.70
N TYR A 63 -28.50 14.34 41.26
CA TYR A 63 -28.67 13.61 42.51
C TYR A 63 -28.88 14.53 43.71
N ARG A 64 -28.11 15.62 43.82
CA ARG A 64 -28.29 16.62 44.90
C ARG A 64 -29.62 17.37 44.82
N GLU A 65 -30.18 17.51 43.63
CA GLU A 65 -31.47 18.17 43.38
C GLU A 65 -32.65 17.18 43.37
N ASP A 66 -32.47 15.93 43.84
CA ASP A 66 -33.49 14.85 43.86
C ASP A 66 -34.13 14.57 42.47
N LYS A 67 -33.39 14.88 41.41
CA LYS A 67 -33.81 14.64 40.02
C LYS A 67 -33.45 13.23 39.54
N ILE A 68 -32.34 12.70 40.05
CA ILE A 68 -31.74 11.40 39.71
C ILE A 68 -31.57 10.59 41.00
N ASN A 69 -31.91 9.31 41.00
CA ASN A 69 -31.77 8.45 42.18
C ASN A 69 -30.35 7.87 42.30
N LEU A 70 -30.01 7.29 43.46
CA LEU A 70 -28.67 6.73 43.70
C LEU A 70 -28.29 5.65 42.68
N ASP A 71 -29.20 4.72 42.38
CA ASP A 71 -28.94 3.64 41.44
C ASP A 71 -28.67 4.18 40.03
N GLU A 72 -29.43 5.18 39.58
CA GLU A 72 -29.24 5.83 38.28
C GLU A 72 -27.91 6.59 38.22
N LEU A 73 -27.56 7.30 39.30
CA LEU A 73 -26.27 7.97 39.43
C LEU A 73 -25.12 6.96 39.27
N LEU A 74 -25.17 5.86 40.02
CA LEU A 74 -24.13 4.83 39.99
C LEU A 74 -24.02 4.16 38.62
N ILE A 75 -25.16 3.81 38.00
CA ILE A 75 -25.21 3.18 36.68
C ILE A 75 -24.65 4.12 35.61
N PHE A 76 -25.14 5.36 35.52
CA PHE A 76 -24.71 6.29 34.47
C PHE A 76 -23.27 6.76 34.67
N LEU A 77 -22.82 6.92 35.92
CA LEU A 77 -21.41 7.20 36.21
C LEU A 77 -20.53 6.01 35.80
N ALA A 78 -20.92 4.78 36.13
CA ALA A 78 -20.20 3.58 35.72
C ALA A 78 -20.16 3.42 34.20
N LEU A 79 -21.27 3.67 33.49
CA LEU A 79 -21.31 3.66 32.03
C LEU A 79 -20.39 4.72 31.42
N THR A 80 -20.40 5.94 31.98
CA THR A 80 -19.50 7.02 31.54
C THR A 80 -18.04 6.61 31.72
N ILE A 81 -17.67 6.14 32.92
CA ILE A 81 -16.30 5.69 33.21
C ILE A 81 -15.93 4.53 32.27
N THR A 82 -16.81 3.54 32.11
CA THR A 82 -16.57 2.37 31.26
C THR A 82 -16.32 2.79 29.81
N TYR A 83 -17.12 3.71 29.27
CA TYR A 83 -16.95 4.23 27.92
C TYR A 83 -15.60 4.94 27.77
N PHE A 84 -15.25 5.88 28.66
CA PHE A 84 -13.98 6.59 28.57
C PHE A 84 -12.76 5.70 28.87
N VAL A 85 -12.89 4.66 29.69
CA VAL A 85 -11.85 3.63 29.87
C VAL A 85 -11.68 2.80 28.59
N HIS A 86 -12.77 2.41 27.94
CA HIS A 86 -12.75 1.71 26.66
C HIS A 86 -12.00 2.51 25.58
N LEU A 87 -12.18 3.83 25.55
CA LEU A 87 -11.52 4.74 24.61
C LEU A 87 -9.98 4.82 24.76
N PHE A 88 -9.38 4.29 25.84
CA PHE A 88 -7.92 4.13 25.92
C PHE A 88 -7.38 3.00 25.04
N PHE A 89 -8.23 2.04 24.66
CA PHE A 89 -7.83 0.82 23.97
C PHE A 89 -8.42 0.69 22.56
N VAL A 90 -9.47 1.48 22.24
CA VAL A 90 -10.15 1.47 20.95
C VAL A 90 -10.65 2.89 20.63
N PHE A 91 -10.90 3.17 19.35
CA PHE A 91 -11.58 4.39 18.89
C PHE A 91 -13.08 4.17 18.73
N ASP A 92 -13.86 5.25 18.64
CA ASP A 92 -15.29 5.15 18.39
C ASP A 92 -15.59 4.63 16.97
N ASP A 93 -16.50 3.66 16.93
CA ASP A 93 -17.26 3.27 15.76
C ASP A 93 -18.71 3.77 15.86
N LEU A 94 -19.53 3.51 14.84
CA LEU A 94 -20.93 3.95 14.85
C LEU A 94 -21.72 3.37 16.03
N ASN A 95 -21.40 2.16 16.48
CA ASN A 95 -22.15 1.46 17.52
C ASN A 95 -21.85 2.06 18.90
N SER A 96 -20.57 2.18 19.23
CA SER A 96 -20.08 2.80 20.47
C SER A 96 -20.49 4.27 20.57
N TYR A 97 -20.40 5.01 19.47
CA TYR A 97 -20.85 6.40 19.42
C TYR A 97 -22.36 6.53 19.65
N LEU A 98 -23.17 5.61 19.11
CA LEU A 98 -24.63 5.61 19.34
C LEU A 98 -24.95 5.44 20.84
N PHE A 99 -24.27 4.53 21.54
CA PHE A 99 -24.46 4.36 22.98
C PHE A 99 -24.04 5.61 23.77
N PHE A 100 -22.98 6.29 23.35
CA PHE A 100 -22.56 7.56 23.95
C PHE A 100 -23.61 8.66 23.77
N ILE A 101 -24.18 8.81 22.56
CA ILE A 101 -25.26 9.77 22.31
C ILE A 101 -26.51 9.43 23.14
N ILE A 102 -26.86 8.15 23.25
CA ILE A 102 -27.98 7.70 24.08
C ILE A 102 -27.73 8.03 25.56
N LEU A 103 -26.51 7.81 26.07
CA LEU A 103 -26.11 8.20 27.42
C LEU A 103 -26.29 9.71 27.65
N LEU A 104 -25.80 10.56 26.74
CA LEU A 104 -25.99 12.01 26.81
C LEU A 104 -27.47 12.40 26.83
N ALA A 105 -28.27 11.79 25.95
CA ALA A 105 -29.71 12.04 25.89
C ALA A 105 -30.43 11.64 27.18
N PHE A 106 -30.05 10.51 27.80
CA PHE A 106 -30.62 10.09 29.09
C PHE A 106 -30.25 11.03 30.23
N VAL A 107 -28.98 11.43 30.33
CA VAL A 107 -28.53 12.37 31.36
C VAL A 107 -29.29 13.69 31.25
N GLU A 108 -29.43 14.22 30.03
CA GLU A 108 -30.18 15.44 29.77
C GLU A 108 -31.67 15.29 30.11
N TYR A 109 -32.31 14.20 29.65
CA TYR A 109 -33.72 13.93 29.93
C TYR A 109 -34.01 13.82 31.43
N ARG A 110 -33.16 13.10 32.18
CA ARG A 110 -33.33 12.93 33.62
C ARG A 110 -33.07 14.23 34.40
N TYR A 111 -32.14 15.06 33.94
CA TYR A 111 -31.77 16.30 34.62
C TYR A 111 -32.69 17.49 34.34
N GLN A 112 -33.10 17.71 33.08
CA GLN A 112 -34.02 18.80 32.75
C GLN A 112 -35.46 18.48 33.17
N ARG A 113 -35.90 17.21 33.03
CA ARG A 113 -37.29 16.71 33.17
C ARG A 113 -38.33 17.41 32.28
N GLU A 114 -38.11 18.67 31.92
CA GLU A 114 -38.86 19.41 30.91
C GLU A 114 -38.27 19.14 29.53
N PRO A 115 -39.11 19.02 28.49
CA PRO A 115 -38.62 18.86 27.14
C PRO A 115 -37.86 20.13 26.72
N LEU A 116 -36.64 19.95 26.19
CA LEU A 116 -35.85 21.02 25.56
C LEU A 116 -36.65 21.83 24.52
N VAL A 117 -37.66 21.19 23.92
CA VAL A 117 -38.59 21.79 22.97
C VAL A 117 -40.01 21.46 23.40
N THR A 118 -40.74 22.45 23.90
CA THR A 118 -42.20 22.37 24.03
C THR A 118 -42.81 22.57 22.65
N PHE A 119 -43.30 21.49 22.03
CA PHE A 119 -44.08 21.62 20.80
C PHE A 119 -45.39 22.34 21.16
N GLY A 120 -45.54 23.60 20.74
CA GLY A 120 -46.80 24.31 20.89
C GLY A 120 -47.94 23.55 20.17
N GLU A 121 -49.15 23.62 20.73
CA GLU A 121 -50.34 23.01 20.12
C GLU A 121 -50.66 23.58 18.71
N GLN A 122 -50.06 24.72 18.37
CA GLN A 122 -50.11 25.30 17.03
C GLN A 122 -49.35 24.42 16.03
N ARG A 123 -50.10 23.49 15.44
CA ARG A 123 -49.62 22.74 14.27
C ARG A 123 -49.35 23.72 13.13
N ALA A 124 -48.14 23.65 12.57
CA ALA A 124 -47.82 24.33 11.33
C ALA A 124 -48.88 24.01 10.26
N PRO A 125 -49.15 24.93 9.31
CA PRO A 125 -50.09 24.67 8.23
C PRO A 125 -49.75 23.36 7.52
N ARG A 126 -50.76 22.52 7.22
CA ARG A 126 -50.53 21.23 6.54
C ARG A 126 -49.71 21.37 5.25
N SER A 127 -49.88 22.48 4.53
CA SER A 127 -49.09 22.81 3.34
C SER A 127 -47.59 22.95 3.65
N LEU A 128 -47.24 23.64 4.74
CA LEU A 128 -45.85 23.83 5.18
C LEU A 128 -45.23 22.51 5.68
N VAL A 129 -46.01 21.69 6.40
CA VAL A 129 -45.57 20.35 6.84
C VAL A 129 -45.32 19.42 5.65
N ASN A 130 -46.22 19.41 4.67
CA ASN A 130 -46.05 18.60 3.46
C ASN A 130 -44.87 19.09 2.61
N LEU A 131 -44.68 20.41 2.50
CA LEU A 131 -43.55 20.99 1.77
C LEU A 131 -42.22 20.64 2.43
N SER A 132 -42.12 20.81 3.76
CA SER A 132 -40.91 20.47 4.52
C SER A 132 -40.64 18.96 4.53
N GLY A 133 -41.67 18.13 4.68
CA GLY A 133 -41.55 16.68 4.55
C GLY A 133 -41.11 16.23 3.17
N GLY A 134 -41.66 16.83 2.11
CA GLY A 134 -41.25 16.60 0.73
C GLY A 134 -39.79 17.02 0.48
N ALA A 135 -39.38 18.19 0.97
CA ALA A 135 -38.00 18.66 0.88
C ALA A 135 -37.04 17.73 1.62
N ALA A 136 -37.39 17.30 2.84
CA ALA A 136 -36.60 16.36 3.62
C ALA A 136 -36.45 15.01 2.90
N ALA A 137 -37.53 14.47 2.33
CA ALA A 137 -37.49 13.24 1.54
C ALA A 137 -36.55 13.37 0.33
N ILE A 138 -36.60 14.48 -0.39
CA ILE A 138 -35.69 14.75 -1.52
C ILE A 138 -34.22 14.80 -1.04
N ILE A 139 -33.94 15.48 0.07
CA ILE A 139 -32.59 15.55 0.65
C ILE A 139 -32.10 14.15 1.03
N ILE A 140 -32.94 13.33 1.67
CA ILE A 140 -32.62 11.95 2.04
C ILE A 140 -32.33 11.12 0.79
N ILE A 141 -33.12 11.24 -0.27
CA ILE A 141 -32.89 10.53 -1.54
C ILE A 141 -31.55 10.95 -2.15
N ILE A 142 -31.22 12.25 -2.15
CA ILE A 142 -29.93 12.77 -2.65
C ILE A 142 -28.76 12.22 -1.82
N ILE A 143 -28.89 12.15 -0.49
CA ILE A 143 -27.87 11.58 0.40
C ILE A 143 -27.70 10.09 0.14
N ILE A 144 -28.80 9.32 0.07
CA ILE A 144 -28.75 7.88 -0.22
C ILE A 144 -28.08 7.64 -1.58
N TYR A 145 -28.49 8.39 -2.60
CA TYR A 145 -27.93 8.26 -3.94
C TYR A 145 -26.44 8.62 -3.97
N SER A 146 -26.05 9.75 -3.38
CA SER A 146 -24.67 10.24 -3.42
C SER A 146 -23.70 9.45 -2.55
N LEU A 147 -24.08 9.08 -1.33
CA LEU A 147 -23.18 8.46 -0.36
C LEU A 147 -23.27 6.93 -0.32
N ASN A 148 -24.36 6.32 -0.81
CA ASN A 148 -24.54 4.87 -0.77
C ASN A 148 -24.55 4.27 -2.19
N ILE A 149 -25.46 4.72 -3.06
CA ILE A 149 -25.64 4.10 -4.38
C ILE A 149 -24.41 4.33 -5.28
N LYS A 150 -23.92 5.58 -5.39
CA LYS A 150 -22.72 5.87 -6.17
C LYS A 150 -21.47 5.17 -5.62
N VAL A 151 -21.32 5.10 -4.30
CA VAL A 151 -20.19 4.40 -3.65
C VAL A 151 -20.25 2.90 -3.97
N LEU A 152 -21.43 2.28 -3.88
CA LEU A 152 -21.63 0.88 -4.26
C LEU A 152 -21.30 0.64 -5.74
N GLN A 153 -21.77 1.52 -6.64
CA GLN A 153 -21.50 1.42 -8.07
C GLN A 153 -20.01 1.56 -8.39
N ALA A 154 -19.32 2.51 -7.75
CA ALA A 154 -17.89 2.72 -7.92
C ALA A 154 -17.06 1.54 -7.38
N SER A 155 -17.43 1.01 -6.21
CA SER A 155 -16.79 -0.18 -5.63
C SER A 155 -16.98 -1.42 -6.51
N ASN A 156 -18.19 -1.65 -7.04
CA ASN A 156 -18.43 -2.74 -7.99
C ASN A 156 -17.62 -2.58 -9.27
N ALA A 157 -17.50 -1.36 -9.80
CA ALA A 157 -16.65 -1.10 -10.97
C ALA A 157 -15.16 -1.43 -10.69
N VAL A 158 -14.64 -1.14 -9.50
CA VAL A 158 -13.27 -1.56 -9.12
C VAL A 158 -13.14 -3.09 -9.09
N ILE A 159 -14.12 -3.79 -8.53
CA ILE A 159 -14.14 -5.27 -8.50
C ILE A 159 -14.15 -5.83 -9.94
N ASP A 160 -15.02 -5.29 -10.79
CA ASP A 160 -15.10 -5.68 -12.20
C ASP A 160 -13.77 -5.44 -12.92
N ALA A 161 -13.12 -4.29 -12.67
CA ALA A 161 -11.81 -3.98 -13.25
C ALA A 161 -10.75 -5.04 -12.88
N PHE A 162 -10.71 -5.50 -11.64
CA PHE A 162 -9.80 -6.58 -11.24
C PHE A 162 -10.16 -7.94 -11.85
N SER A 163 -11.44 -8.19 -12.16
CA SER A 163 -11.86 -9.40 -12.86
C SER A 163 -11.35 -9.44 -14.31
N TYR A 164 -11.14 -8.28 -14.92
CA TYR A 164 -10.63 -8.11 -16.28
C TYR A 164 -9.12 -7.89 -16.36
N ARG A 165 -8.37 -8.07 -15.27
CA ARG A 165 -6.93 -7.68 -15.13
C ARG A 165 -6.02 -7.97 -16.33
N ASP A 166 -6.26 -9.06 -17.06
CA ASP A 166 -5.45 -9.48 -18.21
C ASP A 166 -5.77 -8.69 -19.50
N ASP A 167 -6.96 -8.07 -19.58
CA ASP A 167 -7.38 -7.14 -20.63
C ASP A 167 -7.16 -5.69 -20.17
N ILE A 168 -6.07 -5.10 -20.66
CA ILE A 168 -5.66 -3.72 -20.34
C ILE A 168 -6.72 -2.71 -20.76
N MET A 169 -7.35 -2.89 -21.92
CA MET A 169 -8.32 -1.92 -22.44
C MET A 169 -9.59 -1.94 -21.61
N ALA A 170 -10.14 -3.13 -21.34
CA ALA A 170 -11.33 -3.27 -20.50
C ALA A 170 -11.08 -2.78 -19.07
N THR A 171 -9.92 -3.12 -18.49
CA THR A 171 -9.58 -2.76 -17.12
C THR A 171 -9.41 -1.25 -16.95
N THR A 172 -8.65 -0.59 -17.83
CA THR A 172 -8.43 0.87 -17.77
C THR A 172 -9.73 1.66 -17.94
N ALA A 173 -10.60 1.24 -18.87
CA ALA A 173 -11.92 1.85 -19.06
C ALA A 173 -12.83 1.66 -17.83
N THR A 174 -12.78 0.48 -17.19
CA THR A 174 -13.60 0.19 -16.01
C THR A 174 -13.13 0.96 -14.78
N PHE A 175 -11.81 1.10 -14.58
CA PHE A 175 -11.27 1.99 -13.56
C PHE A 175 -11.64 3.46 -13.81
N GLN A 176 -11.63 3.91 -15.06
CA GLN A 176 -12.06 5.26 -15.40
C GLN A 176 -13.53 5.49 -15.01
N LYS A 177 -14.41 4.54 -15.35
CA LYS A 177 -15.81 4.56 -14.93
C LYS A 177 -15.96 4.64 -13.41
N ALA A 178 -15.11 3.94 -12.65
CA ALA A 178 -15.10 4.02 -11.19
C ALA A 178 -14.78 5.43 -10.67
N ILE A 179 -13.83 6.13 -11.30
CA ILE A 179 -13.45 7.52 -10.98
C ILE A 179 -14.57 8.51 -11.35
N ASP A 180 -15.28 8.27 -12.44
CA ASP A 180 -16.33 9.14 -12.97
C ASP A 180 -17.60 9.17 -12.10
N TYR A 181 -17.77 8.22 -11.17
CA TYR A 181 -18.82 8.31 -10.15
C TYR A 181 -18.59 9.47 -9.16
N HIS A 182 -17.37 10.03 -9.10
CA HIS A 182 -17.00 11.18 -8.28
C HIS A 182 -17.36 11.00 -6.79
N ILE A 183 -17.08 9.83 -6.25
CA ILE A 183 -17.34 9.49 -4.85
C ILE A 183 -16.41 10.23 -3.89
N ILE A 184 -16.81 10.31 -2.62
CA ILE A 184 -15.98 10.83 -1.53
C ILE A 184 -16.04 9.81 -0.38
N PRO A 185 -14.91 9.23 0.06
CA PRO A 185 -13.54 9.43 -0.42
C PRO A 185 -13.21 8.60 -1.69
N SER A 186 -12.48 9.19 -2.64
CA SER A 186 -12.05 8.54 -3.90
C SER A 186 -10.64 7.95 -3.84
N ARG A 187 -9.86 8.24 -2.78
CA ARG A 187 -8.46 7.82 -2.60
C ARG A 187 -8.22 6.35 -2.93
N ASN A 188 -9.04 5.43 -2.40
CA ASN A 188 -8.82 4.00 -2.56
C ASN A 188 -8.95 3.56 -4.03
N ILE A 189 -9.90 4.12 -4.79
CA ILE A 189 -10.06 3.84 -6.23
C ILE A 189 -8.82 4.30 -6.98
N VAL A 190 -8.36 5.53 -6.70
CA VAL A 190 -7.19 6.13 -7.32
C VAL A 190 -5.94 5.28 -7.03
N THR A 191 -5.68 4.93 -5.78
CA THR A 191 -4.51 4.12 -5.42
C THR A 191 -4.57 2.70 -6.00
N SER A 192 -5.75 2.09 -6.07
CA SER A 192 -5.92 0.77 -6.69
C SER A 192 -5.64 0.82 -8.19
N TYR A 193 -6.07 1.87 -8.88
CA TYR A 193 -5.78 2.03 -10.30
C TYR A 193 -4.28 2.26 -10.55
N VAL A 194 -3.61 3.05 -9.70
CA VAL A 194 -2.14 3.21 -9.75
C VAL A 194 -1.43 1.87 -9.60
N SER A 195 -1.84 1.05 -8.62
CA SER A 195 -1.27 -0.28 -8.42
C SER A 195 -1.42 -1.15 -9.66
N TYR A 196 -2.60 -1.16 -10.29
CA TYR A 196 -2.84 -1.88 -11.54
C TYR A 196 -1.91 -1.40 -12.67
N LEU A 197 -1.83 -0.09 -12.91
CA LEU A 197 -0.98 0.46 -13.97
C LEU A 197 0.52 0.17 -13.72
N THR A 198 0.93 0.13 -12.46
CA THR A 198 2.30 -0.24 -12.06
C THR A 198 2.57 -1.72 -12.35
N GLU A 199 1.62 -2.61 -12.08
CA GLU A 199 1.72 -4.04 -12.43
C GLU A 199 1.86 -4.23 -13.95
N VAL A 200 1.02 -3.57 -14.74
CA VAL A 200 1.08 -3.60 -16.21
C VAL A 200 2.43 -3.09 -16.72
N ALA A 201 2.98 -2.04 -16.09
CA ALA A 201 4.29 -1.49 -16.44
C ALA A 201 5.46 -2.44 -16.13
N GLY A 202 5.27 -3.46 -15.28
CA GLY A 202 6.27 -4.50 -15.04
C GLY A 202 6.68 -5.28 -16.30
N ASN A 203 5.83 -5.29 -17.35
CA ASN A 203 6.13 -5.86 -18.66
C ASN A 203 5.94 -4.83 -19.79
N LEU A 204 6.38 -3.58 -19.53
CA LEU A 204 6.19 -2.46 -20.45
C LEU A 204 6.64 -2.75 -21.90
N PRO A 205 7.77 -3.43 -22.18
CA PRO A 205 8.18 -3.70 -23.57
C PRO A 205 7.14 -4.51 -24.36
N LYS A 206 6.54 -5.54 -23.73
CA LYS A 206 5.50 -6.38 -24.35
C LYS A 206 4.19 -5.63 -24.52
N VAL A 207 3.85 -4.76 -23.58
CA VAL A 207 2.62 -3.95 -23.65
C VAL A 207 2.77 -2.85 -24.71
N ALA A 208 3.92 -2.19 -24.76
CA ALA A 208 4.21 -1.08 -25.66
C ALA A 208 4.38 -1.50 -27.13
N SER A 209 4.62 -2.79 -27.41
CA SER A 209 4.67 -3.31 -28.78
C SER A 209 3.28 -3.38 -29.45
N ASP A 210 2.20 -3.39 -28.66
CA ASP A 210 0.83 -3.35 -29.15
C ASP A 210 0.30 -1.91 -29.10
N ALA A 211 -0.03 -1.35 -30.27
CA ALA A 211 -0.43 0.05 -30.38
C ALA A 211 -1.72 0.38 -29.61
N GLN A 212 -2.69 -0.55 -29.57
CA GLN A 212 -3.95 -0.33 -28.87
C GLN A 212 -3.75 -0.39 -27.36
N LYS A 213 -3.00 -1.37 -26.87
CA LYS A 213 -2.67 -1.48 -25.43
C LYS A 213 -1.82 -0.30 -24.96
N LYS A 214 -0.84 0.13 -25.77
CA LYS A 214 -0.04 1.32 -25.49
C LYS A 214 -0.92 2.58 -25.39
N ALA A 215 -1.87 2.77 -26.31
CA ALA A 215 -2.78 3.91 -26.30
C ALA A 215 -3.66 3.91 -25.04
N ALA A 216 -4.29 2.77 -24.73
CA ALA A 216 -5.15 2.63 -23.55
C ALA A 216 -4.37 2.88 -22.24
N LEU A 217 -3.15 2.35 -22.13
CA LEU A 217 -2.27 2.57 -20.99
C LEU A 217 -1.88 4.06 -20.87
N THR A 218 -1.55 4.71 -21.98
CA THR A 218 -1.17 6.13 -22.00
C THR A 218 -2.33 7.03 -21.56
N GLU A 219 -3.54 6.75 -22.04
CA GLU A 219 -4.75 7.46 -21.64
C GLU A 219 -5.09 7.23 -20.17
N GLY A 220 -5.03 5.97 -19.70
CA GLY A 220 -5.22 5.62 -18.30
C GLY A 220 -4.26 6.35 -17.37
N ILE A 221 -2.98 6.43 -17.75
CA ILE A 221 -1.93 7.18 -17.04
C ILE A 221 -2.25 8.68 -16.98
N LYS A 222 -2.67 9.28 -18.08
CA LYS A 222 -3.05 10.70 -18.10
C LYS A 222 -4.22 10.98 -17.15
N ASN A 223 -5.24 10.13 -17.18
CA ASN A 223 -6.43 10.32 -16.36
C ASN A 223 -6.14 10.10 -14.87
N ILE A 224 -5.31 9.11 -14.52
CA ILE A 224 -4.95 8.87 -13.12
C ILE A 224 -4.06 9.98 -12.56
N ILE A 225 -3.20 10.62 -13.36
CA ILE A 225 -2.43 11.80 -12.93
C ILE A 225 -3.38 12.92 -12.51
N ILE A 226 -4.41 13.21 -13.34
CA ILE A 226 -5.42 14.24 -13.03
C ILE A 226 -6.18 13.89 -11.74
N ALA A 227 -6.55 12.62 -11.57
CA ALA A 227 -7.24 12.16 -10.37
C ALA A 227 -6.36 12.25 -9.11
N LEU A 228 -5.07 11.89 -9.21
CA LEU A 228 -4.09 12.03 -8.14
C LEU A 228 -3.90 13.49 -7.73
N ASP A 229 -3.72 14.40 -8.70
CA ASP A 229 -3.60 15.84 -8.42
C ASP A 229 -4.83 16.39 -7.68
N LYS A 230 -6.02 15.88 -8.01
CA LYS A 230 -7.26 16.25 -7.32
C LYS A 230 -7.28 15.71 -5.88
N GLU A 231 -6.80 14.49 -5.63
CA GLU A 231 -6.67 13.96 -4.27
C GLU A 231 -5.61 14.70 -3.45
N ILE A 232 -4.45 15.01 -4.04
CA ILE A 232 -3.39 15.78 -3.39
C ILE A 232 -3.89 17.18 -2.98
N LYS A 233 -4.72 17.83 -3.81
CA LYS A 233 -5.33 19.12 -3.43
C LYS A 233 -6.27 19.01 -2.23
N LYS A 234 -6.95 17.87 -2.05
CA LYS A 234 -7.79 17.61 -0.88
C LYS A 234 -6.94 17.29 0.36
N ASP A 235 -5.82 16.61 0.15
CA ASP A 235 -4.94 16.08 1.19
C ASP A 235 -3.46 16.27 0.84
N ARG A 236 -2.97 17.50 1.06
CA ARG A 236 -1.61 17.93 0.66
C ARG A 236 -0.49 17.37 1.53
N PHE A 237 -0.82 16.74 2.65
CA PHE A 237 0.18 16.22 3.61
C PHE A 237 0.32 14.70 3.52
N ASN A 238 -0.29 14.10 2.51
CA ASN A 238 -0.29 12.67 2.29
C ASN A 238 0.86 12.25 1.36
N ALA A 239 1.99 11.91 1.98
CA ALA A 239 3.22 11.53 1.27
C ALA A 239 3.01 10.35 0.29
N LEU A 240 2.08 9.43 0.60
CA LEU A 240 1.76 8.30 -0.28
C LEU A 240 1.21 8.77 -1.64
N LEU A 241 0.40 9.83 -1.67
CA LEU A 241 -0.16 10.32 -2.94
C LEU A 241 0.94 10.87 -3.86
N TYR A 242 1.92 11.55 -3.28
CA TYR A 242 3.09 12.07 -4.01
C TYR A 242 4.00 10.94 -4.52
N ASP A 243 4.24 9.90 -3.72
CA ASP A 243 4.96 8.69 -4.17
C ASP A 243 4.25 8.01 -5.35
N ARG A 244 2.93 7.82 -5.25
CA ARG A 244 2.10 7.25 -6.32
C ARG A 244 2.11 8.10 -7.59
N LEU A 245 2.06 9.43 -7.44
CA LEU A 245 2.20 10.36 -8.55
C LEU A 245 3.59 10.24 -9.21
N SER A 246 4.66 10.11 -8.42
CA SER A 246 6.01 9.93 -8.94
C SER A 246 6.15 8.65 -9.77
N ILE A 247 5.63 7.52 -9.27
CA ILE A 247 5.65 6.23 -9.96
C ILE A 247 4.91 6.31 -11.30
N ILE A 248 3.71 6.88 -11.33
CA ILE A 248 2.95 7.01 -12.58
C ILE A 248 3.66 7.92 -13.58
N ASN A 249 4.25 9.03 -13.12
CA ASN A 249 5.02 9.92 -13.99
C ASN A 249 6.27 9.23 -14.57
N ASN A 250 6.93 8.36 -13.81
CA ASN A 250 8.01 7.52 -14.33
C ASN A 250 7.53 6.62 -15.48
N ILE A 251 6.39 5.96 -15.31
CA ILE A 251 5.80 5.10 -16.36
C ILE A 251 5.40 5.95 -17.58
N ALA A 252 4.81 7.13 -17.36
CA ALA A 252 4.46 8.06 -18.42
C ALA A 252 5.69 8.47 -19.25
N TYR A 253 6.81 8.80 -18.60
CA TYR A 253 8.07 9.09 -19.27
C TYR A 253 8.58 7.88 -20.06
N LEU A 254 8.57 6.68 -19.49
CA LEU A 254 9.02 5.47 -20.19
C LEU A 254 8.19 5.17 -21.46
N LEU A 255 6.91 5.55 -21.49
CA LEU A 255 6.03 5.35 -22.64
C LEU A 255 6.15 6.42 -23.73
N THR A 256 6.35 7.68 -23.31
CA THR A 256 6.23 8.87 -24.16
C THR A 256 7.56 9.57 -24.44
N ASN A 257 8.58 9.30 -23.61
CA ASN A 257 9.85 10.01 -23.56
C ASN A 257 9.72 11.53 -23.31
N ASP A 258 8.59 11.99 -22.77
CA ASP A 258 8.36 13.39 -22.45
C ASP A 258 9.01 13.76 -21.10
N ARG A 259 10.00 14.65 -21.16
CA ARG A 259 10.80 15.10 -20.01
C ARG A 259 9.97 15.81 -18.94
N ALA A 260 8.80 16.35 -19.27
CA ALA A 260 7.90 16.96 -18.29
C ALA A 260 7.46 15.93 -17.24
N TYR A 261 7.10 14.70 -17.66
CA TYR A 261 6.75 13.64 -16.73
C TYR A 261 7.93 13.26 -15.84
N LEU A 262 9.14 13.17 -16.39
CA LEU A 262 10.33 12.87 -15.58
C LEU A 262 10.59 13.94 -14.52
N GLN A 263 10.42 15.22 -14.86
CA GLN A 263 10.56 16.32 -13.91
C GLN A 263 9.47 16.25 -12.82
N ASN A 264 8.21 16.05 -13.22
CA ASN A 264 7.10 15.87 -12.27
C ASN A 264 7.33 14.69 -11.32
N SER A 265 7.96 13.60 -11.80
CA SER A 265 8.33 12.47 -10.95
C SER A 265 9.33 12.86 -9.86
N PHE A 266 10.36 13.63 -10.21
CA PHE A 266 11.34 14.15 -9.24
C PHE A 266 10.70 15.07 -8.21
N ASP A 267 9.85 15.99 -8.65
CA ASP A 267 9.21 16.95 -7.76
C ASP A 267 8.27 16.24 -6.77
N ALA A 268 7.47 15.29 -7.27
CA ALA A 268 6.56 14.50 -6.43
C ALA A 268 7.32 13.65 -5.40
N VAL A 269 8.34 12.89 -5.79
CA VAL A 269 9.05 12.03 -4.82
C VAL A 269 9.84 12.83 -3.80
N ARG A 270 10.37 14.01 -4.17
CA ARG A 270 11.02 14.91 -3.21
C ARG A 270 10.05 15.44 -2.17
N GLU A 271 8.82 15.76 -2.57
CA GLU A 271 7.77 16.16 -1.63
C GLU A 271 7.39 15.00 -0.71
N ALA A 272 7.28 13.76 -1.24
CA ALA A 272 7.04 12.57 -0.42
C ALA A 272 8.12 12.37 0.65
N ILE A 273 9.40 12.51 0.27
CA ILE A 273 10.54 12.44 1.21
C ILE A 273 10.50 13.59 2.22
N ALA A 274 10.17 14.81 1.80
CA ALA A 274 10.07 15.95 2.70
C ALA A 274 8.97 15.76 3.78
N LEU A 275 7.87 15.13 3.41
CA LEU A 275 6.76 14.81 4.32
C LEU A 275 7.06 13.61 5.24
N SER A 276 7.93 12.69 4.82
CA SER A 276 8.28 11.47 5.58
C SER A 276 9.74 11.06 5.36
N PRO A 277 10.70 11.74 6.02
CA PRO A 277 12.12 11.65 5.69
C PRO A 277 12.78 10.31 6.04
N GLU A 278 12.21 9.52 6.95
CA GLU A 278 12.71 8.18 7.30
C GLU A 278 11.97 7.05 6.56
N HIS A 279 11.01 7.38 5.69
CA HIS A 279 10.24 6.39 4.95
C HIS A 279 10.98 5.94 3.68
N LEU A 280 11.72 4.83 3.83
CA LEU A 280 12.67 4.31 2.86
C LEU A 280 12.08 4.05 1.46
N HIS A 281 10.81 3.70 1.35
CA HIS A 281 10.16 3.48 0.05
C HIS A 281 10.24 4.70 -0.87
N TYR A 282 10.22 5.91 -0.32
CA TYR A 282 10.28 7.13 -1.14
C TYR A 282 11.68 7.37 -1.72
N TYR A 283 12.72 6.97 -0.99
CA TYR A 283 14.08 6.94 -1.53
C TYR A 283 14.23 5.91 -2.64
N TYR A 284 13.56 4.76 -2.53
CA TYR A 284 13.57 3.73 -3.57
C TYR A 284 12.88 4.19 -4.84
N THR A 285 11.74 4.88 -4.72
CA THR A 285 11.10 5.54 -5.87
C THR A 285 12.04 6.56 -6.51
N LEU A 286 12.79 7.34 -5.72
CA LEU A 286 13.77 8.30 -6.24
C LEU A 286 14.96 7.62 -6.92
N VAL A 287 15.46 6.49 -6.40
CA VAL A 287 16.48 5.65 -7.06
C VAL A 287 15.98 5.23 -8.43
N ASP A 288 14.74 4.75 -8.52
CA ASP A 288 14.14 4.34 -9.80
C ASP A 288 13.99 5.50 -10.76
N THR A 289 13.56 6.68 -10.29
CA THR A 289 13.51 7.90 -11.11
C THR A 289 14.90 8.29 -11.63
N TYR A 290 15.96 8.20 -10.82
CA TYR A 290 17.32 8.47 -11.27
C TYR A 290 17.82 7.46 -12.30
N ILE A 291 17.55 6.16 -12.10
CA ILE A 291 17.89 5.12 -13.08
C ILE A 291 17.21 5.39 -14.42
N ILE A 292 15.90 5.69 -14.40
CA ILE A 292 15.11 6.05 -15.58
C ILE A 292 15.66 7.30 -16.27
N ALA A 293 16.16 8.27 -15.50
CA ALA A 293 16.79 9.48 -16.01
C ALA A 293 18.20 9.24 -16.61
N GLY A 294 18.79 8.06 -16.41
CA GLY A 294 20.18 7.77 -16.79
C GLY A 294 21.23 8.28 -15.79
N ARG A 295 20.79 8.72 -14.60
CA ARG A 295 21.59 9.40 -13.57
C ARG A 295 22.07 8.41 -12.52
N MET A 296 22.96 7.51 -12.94
CA MET A 296 23.32 6.34 -12.13
C MET A 296 24.14 6.67 -10.88
N ALA A 297 24.95 7.74 -10.91
CA ALA A 297 25.72 8.18 -9.76
C ALA A 297 24.78 8.65 -8.62
N GLU A 298 23.77 9.45 -8.96
CA GLU A 298 22.76 9.89 -7.99
C GLU A 298 21.88 8.73 -7.50
N ALA A 299 21.58 7.75 -8.35
CA ALA A 299 20.87 6.54 -7.94
C ALA A 299 21.66 5.76 -6.88
N ILE A 300 22.96 5.53 -7.10
CA ILE A 300 23.84 4.85 -6.14
C ILE A 300 23.92 5.63 -4.83
N GLN A 301 24.10 6.95 -4.91
CA GLN A 301 24.15 7.81 -3.72
C GLN A 301 22.84 7.73 -2.93
N THR A 302 21.69 7.86 -3.59
CA THR A 302 20.36 7.84 -2.95
C THR A 302 20.09 6.49 -2.28
N ALA A 303 20.47 5.38 -2.92
CA ALA A 303 20.35 4.06 -2.32
C ALA A 303 21.27 3.90 -1.09
N GLY A 304 22.49 4.47 -1.15
CA GLY A 304 23.39 4.54 0.00
C GLY A 304 22.84 5.39 1.14
N ASP A 305 22.17 6.51 0.85
CA ASP A 305 21.53 7.35 1.86
C ASP A 305 20.36 6.64 2.53
N ALA A 306 19.56 5.85 1.78
CA ALA A 306 18.53 5.00 2.37
C ALA A 306 19.11 3.96 3.36
N LEU A 307 20.27 3.38 3.05
CA LEU A 307 20.96 2.45 3.95
C LEU A 307 21.57 3.13 5.18
N LYS A 308 21.89 4.43 5.13
CA LYS A 308 22.30 5.19 6.33
C LYS A 308 21.14 5.41 7.29
N ILE A 309 19.92 5.55 6.76
CA ILE A 309 18.70 5.66 7.57
C ILE A 309 18.42 4.32 8.25
N ASN A 310 18.44 3.21 7.49
CA ASN A 310 18.32 1.88 8.06
C ASN A 310 19.15 0.83 7.30
N SER A 311 20.27 0.43 7.89
CA SER A 311 21.17 -0.58 7.33
C SER A 311 20.72 -2.02 7.57
N GLU A 312 19.70 -2.23 8.41
CA GLU A 312 19.17 -3.57 8.72
C GLU A 312 18.05 -3.99 7.78
N TYR A 313 17.45 -3.04 7.04
CA TYR A 313 16.38 -3.34 6.10
C TYR A 313 16.91 -3.84 4.75
N ALA A 314 16.71 -5.13 4.47
CA ALA A 314 17.29 -5.82 3.32
C ALA A 314 16.95 -5.16 1.96
N THR A 315 15.75 -4.58 1.81
CA THR A 315 15.34 -3.90 0.57
C THR A 315 16.29 -2.76 0.17
N GLY A 316 16.96 -2.10 1.12
CA GLY A 316 17.93 -1.05 0.80
C GLY A 316 19.12 -1.56 -0.03
N TYR A 317 19.65 -2.74 0.31
CA TYR A 317 20.72 -3.38 -0.45
C TYR A 317 20.25 -3.81 -1.84
N PHE A 318 18.98 -4.19 -2.00
CA PHE A 318 18.41 -4.51 -3.31
C PHE A 318 18.43 -3.29 -4.23
N TYR A 319 17.99 -2.13 -3.74
CA TYR A 319 18.00 -0.90 -4.54
C TYR A 319 19.42 -0.39 -4.81
N LEU A 320 20.36 -0.58 -3.88
CA LEU A 320 21.77 -0.29 -4.13
C LEU A 320 22.37 -1.20 -5.20
N ALA A 321 22.11 -2.51 -5.14
CA ALA A 321 22.53 -3.46 -6.18
C ALA A 321 21.87 -3.17 -7.53
N LYS A 322 20.59 -2.77 -7.54
CA LYS A 322 19.87 -2.31 -8.74
C LYS A 322 20.54 -1.08 -9.35
N ALA A 323 20.92 -0.10 -8.54
CA ALA A 323 21.62 1.10 -9.00
C ALA A 323 23.01 0.78 -9.58
N TYR A 324 23.81 -0.06 -8.90
CA TYR A 324 25.09 -0.52 -9.44
C TYR A 324 24.94 -1.30 -10.74
N THR A 325 23.93 -2.16 -10.82
CA THR A 325 23.62 -2.93 -12.04
C THR A 325 23.26 -2.00 -13.19
N ALA A 326 22.43 -0.98 -12.95
CA ALA A 326 22.09 0.03 -13.96
C ALA A 326 23.30 0.88 -14.38
N ALA A 327 24.28 1.07 -13.49
CA ALA A 327 25.55 1.72 -13.78
C ALA A 327 26.56 0.83 -14.54
N GLY A 328 26.22 -0.44 -14.82
CA GLY A 328 27.15 -1.41 -15.41
C GLY A 328 28.24 -1.91 -14.45
N GLN A 329 28.14 -1.59 -13.16
CA GLN A 329 29.11 -1.98 -12.13
C GLN A 329 28.73 -3.33 -11.52
N PHE A 330 28.75 -4.39 -12.33
CA PHE A 330 28.24 -5.72 -11.96
C PHE A 330 28.97 -6.36 -10.78
N ASP A 331 30.29 -6.17 -10.67
CA ASP A 331 31.07 -6.68 -9.53
C ASP A 331 30.65 -6.03 -8.21
N GLN A 332 30.38 -4.72 -8.22
CA GLN A 332 29.87 -4.02 -7.04
C GLN A 332 28.45 -4.48 -6.70
N ALA A 333 27.60 -4.66 -7.71
CA ALA A 333 26.27 -5.23 -7.51
C ALA A 333 26.33 -6.62 -6.86
N LEU A 334 27.24 -7.49 -7.29
CA LEU A 334 27.46 -8.81 -6.68
C LEU A 334 27.92 -8.71 -5.22
N ILE A 335 28.84 -7.80 -4.89
CA ILE A 335 29.26 -7.56 -3.50
C ILE A 335 28.07 -7.16 -2.63
N VAL A 336 27.22 -6.24 -3.12
CA VAL A 336 26.04 -5.76 -2.38
C VAL A 336 24.99 -6.85 -2.24
N VAL A 337 24.74 -7.63 -3.29
CA VAL A 337 23.77 -8.73 -3.27
C VAL A 337 24.12 -9.78 -2.22
N LYS A 338 25.40 -10.06 -1.97
CA LYS A 338 25.84 -10.97 -0.89
C LYS A 338 25.50 -10.48 0.52
N GLN A 339 25.20 -9.19 0.68
CA GLN A 339 24.79 -8.61 1.96
C GLN A 339 23.28 -8.71 2.18
N LEU A 340 22.49 -9.12 1.17
CA LEU A 340 21.06 -9.33 1.32
C LEU A 340 20.79 -10.48 2.29
N LYS A 341 20.14 -10.15 3.41
CA LYS A 341 19.64 -11.14 4.36
C LYS A 341 18.21 -11.54 3.98
N PRO A 342 17.81 -12.81 4.19
CA PRO A 342 16.43 -13.25 3.92
C PRO A 342 15.38 -12.49 4.75
N ARG A 343 15.75 -12.08 5.98
CA ARG A 343 14.86 -11.34 6.88
C ARG A 343 14.65 -9.91 6.38
N GLY A 344 13.41 -9.55 6.08
CA GLY A 344 13.05 -8.20 5.61
C GLY A 344 13.11 -8.00 4.09
N TYR A 345 13.45 -9.04 3.31
CA TYR A 345 13.43 -8.98 1.85
C TYR A 345 12.12 -9.56 1.30
N PHE A 346 11.30 -8.71 0.68
CA PHE A 346 10.00 -9.07 0.09
C PHE A 346 9.97 -8.82 -1.42
N ALA A 347 11.12 -8.87 -2.11
CA ALA A 347 11.03 -8.81 -3.56
C ALA A 347 10.43 -10.14 -4.05
N THR A 348 9.19 -10.05 -4.52
CA THR A 348 8.45 -11.12 -5.16
C THR A 348 9.06 -11.52 -6.52
N ASN A 349 10.09 -10.80 -6.97
CA ASN A 349 10.64 -10.96 -8.31
C ASN A 349 12.18 -10.95 -8.32
N ASN A 350 12.76 -12.04 -8.81
CA ASN A 350 14.20 -12.25 -8.94
C ASN A 350 14.79 -11.67 -10.25
N ILE A 351 14.11 -10.70 -10.88
CA ILE A 351 14.60 -10.02 -12.10
C ILE A 351 16.02 -9.49 -11.91
N LEU A 352 16.34 -8.87 -10.77
CA LEU A 352 17.68 -8.33 -10.52
C LEU A 352 18.76 -9.42 -10.57
N PHE A 353 18.54 -10.51 -9.82
CA PHE A 353 19.47 -11.65 -9.79
C PHE A 353 19.62 -12.29 -11.17
N SER A 354 18.52 -12.55 -11.85
CA SER A 354 18.52 -13.12 -13.21
C SER A 354 19.25 -12.21 -14.19
N TYR A 355 19.02 -10.90 -14.14
CA TYR A 355 19.69 -9.93 -15.00
C TYR A 355 21.20 -9.90 -14.72
N LEU A 356 21.61 -9.85 -13.46
CA LEU A 356 23.01 -9.83 -13.07
C LEU A 356 23.73 -11.14 -13.46
N ALA A 357 23.09 -12.30 -13.25
CA ALA A 357 23.61 -13.59 -13.69
C ALA A 357 23.77 -13.66 -15.21
N ASN A 358 22.77 -13.20 -15.99
CA ASN A 358 22.87 -13.12 -17.45
C ASN A 358 24.05 -12.24 -17.89
N LYS A 359 24.27 -11.09 -17.23
CA LYS A 359 25.41 -10.21 -17.56
C LYS A 359 26.75 -10.87 -17.31
N PHE A 360 26.90 -11.62 -16.21
CA PHE A 360 28.11 -12.40 -15.97
C PHE A 360 28.29 -13.54 -16.99
N GLU A 361 27.21 -14.20 -17.42
CA GLU A 361 27.28 -15.21 -18.49
C GLU A 361 27.69 -14.60 -19.85
N GLU A 362 27.13 -13.44 -20.22
CA GLU A 362 27.51 -12.68 -21.42
C GLU A 362 29.01 -12.33 -21.41
N ASN A 363 29.55 -12.01 -20.24
CA ASN A 363 30.98 -11.73 -20.01
C ASN A 363 31.85 -12.99 -19.87
N LYS A 364 31.27 -14.19 -20.01
CA LYS A 364 31.95 -15.49 -19.81
C LYS A 364 32.47 -15.72 -18.38
N GLU A 365 31.90 -15.03 -17.40
CA GLU A 365 32.22 -15.15 -15.98
C GLU A 365 31.24 -16.11 -15.26
N GLU A 366 31.19 -17.36 -15.72
CA GLU A 366 30.18 -18.34 -15.28
C GLU A 366 30.17 -18.62 -13.77
N LEU A 367 31.35 -18.57 -13.13
CA LEU A 367 31.45 -18.74 -11.68
C LEU A 367 30.75 -17.61 -10.91
N LYS A 368 30.82 -16.36 -11.41
CA LYS A 368 30.11 -15.23 -10.81
C LYS A 368 28.61 -15.33 -11.04
N ALA A 369 28.19 -15.80 -12.22
CA ALA A 369 26.76 -16.08 -12.49
C ALA A 369 26.19 -17.13 -11.53
N ILE A 370 26.95 -18.20 -11.26
CA ILE A 370 26.60 -19.20 -10.23
C ILE A 370 26.49 -18.54 -8.86
N GLU A 371 27.44 -17.68 -8.50
CA GLU A 371 27.46 -17.01 -7.21
C GLU A 371 26.22 -16.11 -7.02
N VAL A 372 25.85 -15.32 -8.03
CA VAL A 372 24.62 -14.51 -8.01
C VAL A 372 23.38 -15.37 -7.75
N MET A 373 23.22 -16.45 -8.52
CA MET A 373 22.04 -17.30 -8.40
C MET A 373 22.05 -18.11 -7.10
N ALA A 374 23.22 -18.48 -6.58
CA ALA A 374 23.35 -19.07 -5.26
C ALA A 374 22.85 -18.11 -4.17
N GLU A 375 23.23 -16.82 -4.22
CA GLU A 375 22.68 -15.80 -3.31
C GLU A 375 21.16 -15.65 -3.48
N ALA A 376 20.63 -15.65 -4.71
CA ALA A 376 19.18 -15.61 -4.95
C ALA A 376 18.44 -16.74 -4.21
N THR A 377 18.98 -17.97 -4.27
CA THR A 377 18.40 -19.12 -3.57
C THR A 377 18.60 -19.10 -2.05
N LYS A 378 19.54 -18.32 -1.53
CA LYS A 378 19.64 -18.09 -0.07
C LYS A 378 18.56 -17.13 0.40
N VAL A 379 18.32 -16.07 -0.37
CA VAL A 379 17.34 -15.03 -0.07
C VAL A 379 15.91 -15.58 -0.21
N ASN A 380 15.63 -16.35 -1.26
CA ASN A 380 14.36 -17.06 -1.43
C ASN A 380 14.60 -18.56 -1.73
N PRO A 381 14.68 -19.41 -0.69
CA PRO A 381 14.98 -20.83 -0.84
C PRO A 381 13.97 -21.65 -1.64
N ASN A 382 12.73 -21.17 -1.74
CA ASN A 382 11.64 -21.88 -2.41
C ASN A 382 11.32 -21.32 -3.80
N ASP A 383 12.10 -20.36 -4.31
CA ASP A 383 11.89 -19.85 -5.65
C ASP A 383 12.35 -20.85 -6.71
N ALA A 384 11.38 -21.53 -7.32
CA ALA A 384 11.63 -22.53 -8.35
C ALA A 384 12.37 -21.96 -9.56
N GLN A 385 12.16 -20.68 -9.92
CA GLN A 385 12.86 -20.07 -11.05
C GLN A 385 14.36 -19.90 -10.77
N SER A 386 14.73 -19.39 -9.59
CA SER A 386 16.12 -19.25 -9.18
C SER A 386 16.82 -20.60 -9.04
N LEU A 387 16.14 -21.59 -8.46
CA LEU A 387 16.65 -22.96 -8.35
C LEU A 387 16.90 -23.57 -9.74
N ALA A 388 15.94 -23.48 -10.66
CA ALA A 388 16.08 -23.97 -12.02
C ALA A 388 17.24 -23.29 -12.76
N ARG A 389 17.38 -21.98 -12.61
CA ARG A 389 18.48 -21.23 -13.21
C ARG A 389 19.84 -21.64 -12.64
N LEU A 390 19.93 -21.87 -11.33
CA LEU A 390 21.16 -22.35 -10.68
C LEU A 390 21.53 -23.78 -11.11
N ILE A 391 20.54 -24.69 -11.22
CA ILE A 391 20.75 -26.06 -11.74
C ILE A 391 21.35 -26.00 -13.16
N LYS A 392 20.77 -25.19 -14.04
CA LYS A 392 21.27 -25.00 -15.41
C LYS A 392 22.73 -24.55 -15.44
N LEU A 393 23.09 -23.58 -14.60
CA LEU A 393 24.48 -23.10 -14.49
C LEU A 393 25.44 -24.18 -13.96
N TYR A 394 25.00 -25.00 -13.00
CA TYR A 394 25.81 -26.14 -12.54
C TYR A 394 26.01 -27.21 -13.62
N LEU A 395 24.97 -27.54 -14.38
CA LEU A 395 25.09 -28.47 -15.51
C LEU A 395 26.07 -27.95 -16.57
N LYS A 396 25.96 -26.67 -16.92
CA LYS A 396 26.86 -26.02 -17.90
C LYS A 396 28.33 -26.06 -17.48
N THR A 397 28.59 -25.94 -16.17
CA THR A 397 29.96 -25.97 -15.61
C THR A 397 30.42 -27.37 -15.17
N GLY A 398 29.63 -28.43 -15.45
CA GLY A 398 29.97 -29.82 -15.10
C GLY A 398 29.85 -30.16 -13.61
N GLN A 399 29.26 -29.28 -12.79
CA GLN A 399 29.08 -29.46 -11.35
C GLN A 399 27.84 -30.30 -11.03
N ASN A 400 27.80 -31.53 -11.53
CA ASN A 400 26.64 -32.44 -11.47
C ASN A 400 26.15 -32.72 -10.04
N ASP A 401 27.08 -32.89 -9.08
CA ASP A 401 26.72 -33.14 -7.68
C ASP A 401 25.95 -31.97 -7.06
N LYS A 402 26.35 -30.73 -7.39
CA LYS A 402 25.66 -29.52 -6.93
C LYS A 402 24.33 -29.32 -7.65
N ALA A 403 24.25 -29.69 -8.92
CA ALA A 403 22.98 -29.69 -9.67
C ALA A 403 21.96 -30.64 -9.02
N ILE A 404 22.36 -31.86 -8.65
CA ILE A 404 21.52 -32.83 -7.91
C ILE A 404 21.09 -32.24 -6.56
N ALA A 405 22.04 -31.74 -5.76
CA ALA A 405 21.72 -31.17 -4.45
C ALA A 405 20.78 -29.94 -4.54
N THR A 406 20.84 -29.19 -5.63
CA THR A 406 19.95 -28.05 -5.88
C THR A 406 18.57 -28.50 -6.37
N ALA A 407 18.50 -29.53 -7.22
CA ALA A 407 17.23 -30.12 -7.67
C ALA A 407 16.41 -30.68 -6.50
N GLN A 408 17.06 -31.26 -5.49
CA GLN A 408 16.40 -31.73 -4.27
C GLN A 408 15.74 -30.63 -3.44
N LYS A 409 16.13 -29.36 -3.64
CA LYS A 409 15.54 -28.20 -2.96
C LYS A 409 14.30 -27.66 -3.68
N LEU A 410 13.96 -28.18 -4.86
CA LEU A 410 12.74 -27.76 -5.54
C LEU A 410 11.52 -28.00 -4.64
N PRO A 411 10.49 -27.13 -4.67
CA PRO A 411 9.37 -27.21 -3.72
C PRO A 411 8.58 -28.51 -3.87
N ALA A 412 8.89 -29.52 -3.05
CA ALA A 412 8.31 -30.87 -3.14
C ALA A 412 6.78 -30.91 -2.89
N ALA A 413 6.24 -29.88 -2.24
CA ALA A 413 4.78 -29.71 -2.08
C ALA A 413 4.05 -29.51 -3.42
N ASN A 414 4.76 -29.11 -4.48
CA ASN A 414 4.22 -29.05 -5.82
C ASN A 414 4.59 -30.35 -6.58
N ALA A 415 3.59 -31.14 -6.93
CA ALA A 415 3.78 -32.41 -7.62
C ALA A 415 4.48 -32.27 -8.99
N SER A 416 4.37 -31.12 -9.65
CA SER A 416 5.13 -30.86 -10.88
C SER A 416 6.61 -30.72 -10.58
N PHE A 417 6.97 -29.88 -9.59
CA PHE A 417 8.36 -29.66 -9.22
C PHE A 417 9.03 -30.90 -8.64
N ALA A 418 8.27 -31.75 -7.93
CA ALA A 418 8.77 -33.06 -7.49
C ALA A 418 9.14 -33.96 -8.68
N LYS A 419 8.27 -34.05 -9.69
CA LYS A 419 8.57 -34.80 -10.92
C LYS A 419 9.77 -34.22 -11.68
N ASP A 420 9.85 -32.89 -11.76
CA ASP A 420 10.98 -32.21 -12.40
C ASP A 420 12.29 -32.52 -11.66
N ALA A 421 12.28 -32.52 -10.33
CA ALA A 421 13.44 -32.87 -9.52
C ALA A 421 13.90 -34.32 -9.76
N ASP A 422 12.98 -35.29 -9.70
CA ASP A 422 13.28 -36.71 -9.94
C ASP A 422 13.83 -36.94 -11.35
N TYR A 423 13.23 -36.28 -12.36
CA TYR A 423 13.69 -36.35 -13.74
C TYR A 423 15.11 -35.80 -13.91
N ILE A 424 15.38 -34.61 -13.37
CA ILE A 424 16.70 -33.97 -13.41
C ILE A 424 17.74 -34.88 -12.76
N ILE A 425 17.46 -35.38 -11.55
CA ILE A 425 18.40 -36.23 -10.80
C ILE A 425 18.67 -37.54 -11.54
N GLY A 426 17.62 -38.21 -12.05
CA GLY A 426 17.76 -39.46 -12.79
C GLY A 426 18.60 -39.31 -14.06
N LYS A 427 18.37 -38.24 -14.85
CA LYS A 427 19.16 -37.93 -16.05
C LYS A 427 20.64 -37.67 -15.71
N ILE A 428 20.93 -36.94 -14.64
CA ILE A 428 22.31 -36.68 -14.22
C ILE A 428 22.99 -37.98 -13.78
N GLN A 429 22.33 -38.80 -12.96
CA GLN A 429 22.88 -40.09 -12.47
C GLN A 429 23.10 -41.11 -13.59
N ALA A 430 22.28 -41.06 -14.64
CA ALA A 430 22.46 -41.87 -15.86
C ALA A 430 23.59 -41.37 -16.78
N GLY A 431 24.32 -40.30 -16.40
CA GLY A 431 25.39 -39.71 -17.22
C GLY A 431 24.88 -38.84 -18.38
N GLN A 432 23.58 -38.51 -18.40
CA GLN A 432 22.92 -37.75 -19.48
C GLN A 432 22.79 -36.25 -19.16
N ALA A 433 23.70 -35.69 -18.37
CA ALA A 433 23.66 -34.29 -17.94
C ALA A 433 23.70 -33.28 -19.12
N GLN A 434 24.46 -33.59 -20.17
CA GLN A 434 24.57 -32.72 -21.35
C GLN A 434 23.31 -32.73 -22.22
N GLU A 435 22.66 -33.90 -22.34
CA GLU A 435 21.38 -34.06 -23.02
C GLU A 435 20.29 -33.27 -22.28
N LEU A 436 20.25 -33.38 -20.95
CA LEU A 436 19.34 -32.61 -20.10
C LEU A 436 19.55 -31.09 -20.28
N LEU A 437 20.79 -30.62 -20.35
CA LEU A 437 21.09 -29.20 -20.59
C LEU A 437 20.54 -28.72 -21.94
N GLN A 438 20.66 -29.54 -23.00
CA GLN A 438 20.12 -29.24 -24.32
C GLN A 438 18.58 -29.22 -24.31
N GLU A 439 17.94 -30.18 -23.62
CA GLU A 439 16.49 -30.19 -23.45
C GLU A 439 15.98 -28.92 -22.76
N ILE A 440 16.63 -28.50 -21.66
CA ILE A 440 16.28 -27.26 -20.94
C ILE A 440 16.42 -26.05 -21.87
N ALA A 441 17.53 -25.94 -22.60
CA ALA A 441 17.75 -24.83 -23.53
C ALA A 441 16.73 -24.78 -24.68
N SER A 442 16.22 -25.94 -25.12
CA SER A 442 15.23 -26.02 -26.20
C SER A 442 13.83 -25.54 -25.79
N ARG A 443 13.49 -25.64 -24.50
CA ARG A 443 12.19 -25.22 -23.96
C ARG A 443 12.09 -23.71 -23.75
N GLU A 444 13.20 -23.02 -23.56
CA GLU A 444 13.25 -21.55 -23.39
C GLU A 444 13.11 -20.80 -24.73
N ASN A 445 13.36 -21.46 -25.86
CA ASN A 445 13.26 -20.89 -27.21
C ASN A 445 11.89 -21.11 -27.89
N LYS A 446 10.91 -21.67 -27.18
CA LYS A 446 9.52 -21.84 -27.61
C LYS A 446 8.63 -20.93 -26.77
#